data_AF-A0A8H7RLR7-F1
#
_entry.id   AF-A0A8H7RLR7-F1
#
_cell.length_a   1.000
_cell.length_b   1.000
_cell.length_c   1.000
_cell.angle_alpha   90.00
_cell.angle_beta   90.00
_cell.angle_gamma   90.00
#
_symmetry.space_group_name_H-M   'P 1'
#
loop_
_entity.id
_entity.type
_entity.pdbx_description
1 polymer ?
#
loop_
_entity_poly.entity_id
_entity_poly.type
_entity_poly.pdbx_seq_one_letter_code
_entity_poly.pdbx_strand_id
1 'polypeptide(L)'
;MSQSDNEDVWADSGSEASYEKNLANVEWERLQEDHGNTGYKEGIVEGKEVNMQRGFDKGYTEGLAIGQAIGRLRGLLSCQIVYYRQLLQNEEAAKELDPLFEEIDKIEVHHIYTVDHFRESGPKANYTSPQEQVKQLENKVDLMIKQVNNKYAC
;
A
#
# COMPACT_ATOMS: atom_id res chain seq x y z
N MET A 1 -91.94 -8.78 11.32
CA MET A 1 -91.29 -7.80 10.42
C MET A 1 -90.25 -7.09 11.28
N SER A 2 -88.95 -7.12 11.05
CA SER A 2 -88.11 -7.55 9.92
C SER A 2 -86.72 -7.85 10.49
N GLN A 3 -86.10 -8.96 10.08
CA GLN A 3 -84.66 -9.19 10.24
C GLN A 3 -83.92 -8.06 9.50
N SER A 4 -83.05 -7.33 10.21
CA SER A 4 -82.04 -6.49 9.57
C SER A 4 -80.75 -7.31 9.52
N ASP A 5 -80.57 -8.01 8.41
CA ASP A 5 -79.30 -8.61 8.03
C ASP A 5 -78.31 -7.46 7.80
N ASN A 6 -77.55 -7.13 8.85
CA ASN A 6 -76.32 -6.36 8.68
C ASN A 6 -75.27 -7.34 8.16
N GLU A 7 -75.40 -7.69 6.88
CA GLU A 7 -74.32 -8.34 6.14
C GLU A 7 -73.14 -7.36 6.14
N ASP A 8 -72.12 -7.69 6.92
CA ASP A 8 -70.85 -6.97 6.92
C ASP A 8 -70.20 -7.14 5.54
N VAL A 9 -70.44 -6.16 4.66
CA VAL A 9 -69.92 -6.07 3.29
C VAL A 9 -68.38 -6.16 3.25
N TRP A 10 -67.71 -5.94 4.39
CA TRP A 10 -66.24 -5.97 4.52
C TRP A 10 -65.70 -7.28 5.09
N ALA A 11 -66.55 -8.27 5.38
CA ALA A 11 -66.14 -9.57 5.90
C ALA A 11 -65.66 -10.58 4.84
N ASP A 12 -65.27 -10.12 3.64
CA ASP A 12 -64.56 -10.96 2.66
C ASP A 12 -63.08 -11.11 3.05
N SER A 13 -62.83 -11.83 4.15
CA SER A 13 -61.47 -12.12 4.64
C SER A 13 -60.65 -13.04 3.71
N GLY A 14 -61.25 -13.52 2.61
CA GLY A 14 -60.59 -14.40 1.64
C GLY A 14 -59.76 -13.66 0.60
N SER A 15 -60.17 -12.45 0.19
CA SER A 15 -59.45 -11.69 -0.84
C SER A 15 -58.32 -10.82 -0.27
N GLU A 16 -58.50 -10.23 0.91
CA GLU A 16 -57.49 -9.40 1.61
C GLU A 16 -56.25 -10.23 2.00
N ALA A 17 -56.45 -11.39 2.65
CA ALA A 17 -55.35 -12.28 3.04
C ALA A 17 -54.58 -12.86 1.84
N SER A 18 -55.27 -13.08 0.71
CA SER A 18 -54.63 -13.49 -0.53
C SER A 18 -53.81 -12.35 -1.17
N TYR A 19 -54.29 -11.10 -1.06
CA TYR A 19 -53.58 -9.93 -1.57
C TYR A 19 -52.32 -9.63 -0.77
N GLU A 20 -52.42 -9.65 0.57
CA GLU A 20 -51.28 -9.49 1.47
C GLU A 20 -50.21 -10.57 1.25
N LYS A 21 -50.62 -11.84 1.07
CA LYS A 21 -49.70 -12.93 0.76
C LYS A 21 -48.98 -12.73 -0.58
N ASN A 22 -49.70 -12.27 -1.61
CA ASN A 22 -49.10 -12.00 -2.91
C ASN A 22 -48.13 -10.81 -2.85
N LEU A 23 -48.48 -9.75 -2.12
CA LEU A 23 -47.61 -8.61 -1.89
C LEU A 23 -46.33 -9.03 -1.14
N ALA A 24 -46.47 -9.84 -0.09
CA ALA A 24 -45.34 -10.36 0.67
C ALA A 24 -44.40 -11.22 -0.18
N ASN A 25 -44.92 -12.03 -1.11
CA ASN A 25 -44.10 -12.83 -2.02
C ASN A 25 -43.32 -11.95 -3.01
N VAL A 26 -43.95 -10.91 -3.57
CA VAL A 26 -43.28 -9.98 -4.49
C VAL A 26 -42.20 -9.18 -3.77
N GLU A 27 -42.47 -8.71 -2.55
CA GLU A 27 -41.48 -8.03 -1.72
C GLU A 27 -40.33 -8.96 -1.35
N TRP A 28 -40.63 -10.22 -1.05
CA TRP A 28 -39.61 -11.23 -0.75
C TRP A 28 -38.72 -11.54 -1.95
N GLU A 29 -39.29 -11.71 -3.14
CA GLU A 29 -38.52 -11.91 -4.38
C GLU A 29 -37.63 -10.70 -4.67
N ARG A 30 -38.15 -9.48 -4.54
CA ARG A 30 -37.37 -8.26 -4.72
C ARG A 30 -36.23 -8.18 -3.72
N LEU A 31 -36.51 -8.44 -2.44
CA LEU A 31 -35.50 -8.45 -1.39
C LEU A 31 -34.41 -9.47 -1.70
N GLN A 32 -34.80 -10.67 -2.14
CA GLN A 32 -33.85 -11.73 -2.47
C GLN A 32 -32.96 -11.36 -3.66
N GLU A 33 -33.52 -10.73 -4.70
CA GLU A 33 -32.75 -10.23 -5.85
C GLU A 33 -31.80 -9.10 -5.44
N ASP A 34 -32.27 -8.13 -4.66
CA ASP A 34 -31.46 -7.01 -4.18
C ASP A 34 -30.29 -7.50 -3.31
N HIS A 35 -30.53 -8.42 -2.39
CA HIS A 35 -29.50 -9.02 -1.55
C HIS A 35 -28.53 -9.89 -2.36
N GLY A 36 -29.01 -10.65 -3.34
CA GLY A 36 -28.16 -11.45 -4.23
C GLY A 36 -27.23 -10.58 -5.06
N ASN A 37 -27.76 -9.52 -5.67
CA ASN A 37 -26.99 -8.57 -6.47
C ASN A 37 -25.99 -7.79 -5.61
N THR A 38 -26.40 -7.36 -4.42
CA THR A 38 -25.52 -6.63 -3.49
C THR A 38 -24.41 -7.55 -2.99
N GLY A 39 -24.74 -8.75 -2.51
CA GLY A 39 -23.76 -9.72 -2.03
C GLY A 39 -22.76 -10.16 -3.11
N TYR A 40 -23.20 -10.30 -4.37
CA TYR A 40 -22.28 -10.60 -5.47
C TYR A 40 -21.30 -9.45 -5.76
N LYS A 41 -21.79 -8.21 -5.78
CA LYS A 41 -20.94 -7.03 -5.95
C LYS A 41 -19.95 -6.89 -4.81
N GLU A 42 -20.42 -7.03 -3.57
CA GLU A 42 -19.59 -6.98 -2.36
C GLU A 42 -18.52 -8.07 -2.40
N GLY A 43 -18.87 -9.33 -2.72
CA GLY A 43 -17.91 -10.42 -2.81
C GLY A 43 -16.82 -10.18 -3.86
N ILE A 44 -17.15 -9.55 -5.00
CA ILE A 44 -16.14 -9.15 -6.00
C ILE A 44 -15.22 -8.06 -5.44
N VAL A 45 -15.78 -7.07 -4.76
CA VAL A 45 -15.01 -5.95 -4.19
C VAL A 45 -14.07 -6.47 -3.10
N GLU A 46 -14.59 -7.25 -2.16
CA GLU A 46 -13.82 -7.85 -1.07
C GLU A 46 -12.70 -8.75 -1.62
N GLY A 47 -13.00 -9.62 -2.60
CA GLY A 47 -11.98 -10.47 -3.21
C GLY A 47 -10.85 -9.69 -3.88
N LYS A 48 -11.17 -8.57 -4.53
CA LYS A 48 -10.14 -7.67 -5.11
C LYS A 48 -9.34 -6.97 -4.02
N GLU A 49 -10.01 -6.49 -2.98
CA GLU A 49 -9.37 -5.78 -1.87
C GLU A 49 -8.41 -6.68 -1.10
N VAL A 50 -8.81 -7.91 -0.77
CA VAL A 50 -7.95 -8.89 -0.07
C VAL A 50 -6.69 -9.18 -0.88
N ASN A 51 -6.82 -9.37 -2.20
CA ASN A 51 -5.66 -9.62 -3.05
C ASN A 51 -4.74 -8.39 -3.16
N MET A 52 -5.33 -7.20 -3.24
CA MET A 52 -4.59 -5.93 -3.25
C MET A 52 -3.84 -5.68 -1.95
N GLN A 53 -4.49 -5.86 -0.79
CA GLN A 53 -3.87 -5.70 0.53
C GLN A 53 -2.71 -6.68 0.70
N ARG A 54 -2.87 -7.94 0.29
CA ARG A 54 -1.78 -8.92 0.35
C ARG A 54 -0.54 -8.48 -0.47
N GLY A 55 -0.75 -7.87 -1.63
CA GLY A 55 0.34 -7.28 -2.43
C GLY A 55 0.98 -6.08 -1.74
N PHE A 56 0.15 -5.20 -1.18
CA PHE A 56 0.60 -4.02 -0.43
C PHE A 56 1.41 -4.40 0.81
N ASP A 57 0.94 -5.32 1.65
CA ASP A 57 1.61 -5.71 2.89
C ASP A 57 3.02 -6.25 2.64
N LYS A 58 3.17 -7.08 1.60
CA LYS A 58 4.49 -7.56 1.17
C LYS A 58 5.40 -6.40 0.76
N GLY A 59 4.92 -5.55 -0.15
CA GLY A 59 5.69 -4.39 -0.61
C GLY A 59 6.00 -3.39 0.53
N TYR A 60 5.10 -3.25 1.50
CA TYR A 60 5.27 -2.37 2.65
C TYR A 60 6.36 -2.89 3.59
N THR A 61 6.34 -4.19 3.93
CA THR A 61 7.36 -4.77 4.82
C THR A 61 8.77 -4.67 4.24
N GLU A 62 8.93 -4.96 2.96
CA GLU A 62 10.21 -4.85 2.26
C GLU A 62 10.61 -3.38 2.04
N GLY A 63 9.67 -2.56 1.57
CA GLY A 63 9.89 -1.14 1.27
C GLY A 63 10.22 -0.33 2.51
N LEU A 64 9.62 -0.65 3.65
CA LEU A 64 9.91 -0.01 4.92
C LEU A 64 11.36 -0.24 5.34
N ALA A 65 11.83 -1.49 5.29
CA ALA A 65 13.20 -1.83 5.68
C ALA A 65 14.23 -1.09 4.80
N ILE A 66 13.98 -1.06 3.48
CA ILE A 66 14.87 -0.39 2.53
C ILE A 66 14.81 1.14 2.66
N GLY A 67 13.60 1.70 2.74
CA GLY A 67 13.41 3.14 2.91
C GLY A 67 14.06 3.65 4.20
N GLN A 68 13.98 2.87 5.29
CA GLN A 68 14.69 3.19 6.54
C GLN A 68 16.21 3.19 6.37
N ALA A 69 16.78 2.21 5.68
CA ALA A 69 18.22 2.14 5.45
C ALA A 69 18.72 3.34 4.61
N ILE A 70 18.03 3.66 3.52
CA ILE A 70 18.38 4.81 2.67
C ILE A 70 18.21 6.13 3.42
N GLY A 71 17.11 6.28 4.17
CA GLY A 71 16.88 7.46 5.00
C GLY A 71 17.98 7.65 6.05
N ARG A 72 18.45 6.57 6.66
CA ARG A 72 19.59 6.59 7.59
C ARG A 72 20.88 7.03 6.90
N LEU A 73 21.19 6.49 5.72
CA LEU A 73 22.39 6.87 4.95
C LEU A 73 22.34 8.35 4.56
N ARG A 74 21.19 8.84 4.10
CA ARG A 74 20.97 10.25 3.77
C ARG A 74 21.22 11.14 4.98
N GLY A 75 20.63 10.79 6.13
CA GLY A 75 20.83 11.54 7.38
C GLY A 75 22.29 11.56 7.83
N LEU A 76 22.99 10.42 7.72
CA LEU A 76 24.39 10.30 8.11
C LEU A 76 25.30 11.17 7.23
N LEU A 77 25.09 11.17 5.91
CA LEU A 77 25.80 12.06 4.98
C LEU A 77 25.50 13.53 5.25
N SER A 78 24.23 13.91 5.45
CA SER A 78 23.87 15.29 5.79
C SER A 78 24.58 15.76 7.07
N CYS A 79 24.59 14.93 8.11
CA CYS A 79 25.30 15.25 9.35
C CYS A 79 26.80 15.45 9.13
N GLN A 80 27.45 14.60 8.31
CA GLN A 80 28.86 14.74 7.99
C GLN A 80 29.16 16.01 7.20
N ILE A 81 28.36 16.33 6.19
CA ILE A 81 28.51 17.56 5.40
C ILE A 81 28.40 18.79 6.31
N VAL A 82 27.39 18.82 7.20
CA VAL A 82 27.22 19.91 8.17
C VAL A 82 28.40 19.99 9.14
N TYR A 83 28.89 18.84 9.62
CA TYR A 83 30.06 18.76 10.49
C TYR A 83 31.32 19.37 9.84
N TYR A 84 31.64 18.97 8.60
CA TYR A 84 32.82 19.51 7.90
C TYR A 84 32.69 21.01 7.59
N ARG A 85 31.50 21.48 7.16
CA ARG A 85 31.28 22.90 6.86
C ARG A 85 31.31 23.78 8.11
N GLN A 86 30.60 23.39 9.17
CA GLN A 86 30.37 24.27 10.32
C GLN A 86 31.46 24.15 11.38
N LEU A 87 31.90 22.93 11.71
CA LEU A 87 32.85 22.71 12.82
C LEU A 87 34.29 22.78 12.35
N LEU A 88 34.62 22.13 11.24
CA LEU A 88 35.99 22.07 10.71
C LEU A 88 36.29 23.20 9.73
N GLN A 89 35.28 23.98 9.30
CA GLN A 89 35.40 25.02 8.26
C GLN A 89 36.10 24.52 6.99
N ASN A 90 35.97 23.21 6.71
CA ASN A 90 36.61 22.55 5.59
C ASN A 90 35.58 22.33 4.48
N GLU A 91 35.51 23.32 3.59
CA GLU A 91 34.59 23.29 2.46
C GLU A 91 34.96 22.25 1.40
N GLU A 92 36.23 21.82 1.34
CA GLU A 92 36.69 20.82 0.38
C GLU A 92 36.16 19.43 0.73
N ALA A 93 36.25 19.05 2.01
CA ALA A 93 35.71 17.78 2.51
C ALA A 93 34.18 17.69 2.30
N ALA A 94 33.47 18.79 2.51
CA ALA A 94 32.03 18.86 2.26
C ALA A 94 31.67 18.70 0.78
N LYS A 95 32.42 19.36 -0.12
CA LYS A 95 32.23 19.24 -1.57
C LYS A 95 32.49 17.84 -2.11
N GLU A 96 33.36 17.05 -1.48
CA GLU A 96 33.58 15.64 -1.86
C GLU A 96 32.38 14.74 -1.49
N LEU A 97 31.60 15.11 -0.47
CA LEU A 97 30.43 14.36 0.00
C LEU A 97 29.12 14.77 -0.71
N ASP A 98 29.02 16.02 -1.17
CA ASP A 98 27.86 16.55 -1.90
C ASP A 98 27.41 15.67 -3.10
N PRO A 99 28.28 15.19 -4.02
CA PRO A 99 27.83 14.38 -5.15
C PRO A 99 27.24 13.04 -4.73
N LEU A 100 27.75 12.44 -3.64
CA LEU A 100 27.21 11.20 -3.10
C LEU A 100 25.86 11.41 -2.42
N PHE A 101 25.69 12.55 -1.75
CA PHE A 101 24.40 12.94 -1.19
C PHE A 101 23.35 13.10 -2.29
N GLU A 102 23.69 13.80 -3.38
CA GLU A 102 22.81 13.97 -4.55
C GLU A 102 22.48 12.64 -5.25
N GLU A 103 23.43 11.69 -5.30
CA GLU A 103 23.18 10.35 -5.82
C GLU A 103 22.13 9.62 -4.98
N ILE A 104 22.25 9.66 -3.65
CA ILE A 104 21.30 9.02 -2.73
C ILE A 104 19.93 9.72 -2.74
N ASP A 105 19.90 11.05 -2.89
CA ASP A 105 18.66 11.82 -2.94
C ASP A 105 17.81 11.49 -4.18
N LYS A 106 18.46 11.13 -5.30
CA LYS A 106 17.81 10.75 -6.56
C LYS A 106 17.35 9.29 -6.60
N ILE A 107 17.64 8.49 -5.58
CA ILE A 107 17.23 7.09 -5.56
C ILE A 107 15.72 7.01 -5.33
N GLU A 108 15.00 6.79 -6.42
CA GLU A 108 13.57 6.47 -6.41
C GLU A 108 13.30 4.96 -6.34
N VAL A 109 12.05 4.60 -6.05
CA VAL A 109 11.57 3.21 -5.94
C VAL A 109 11.97 2.35 -7.15
N HIS A 110 11.95 2.88 -8.36
CA HIS A 110 12.26 2.14 -9.58
C HIS A 110 13.76 1.83 -9.76
N HIS A 111 14.65 2.52 -9.04
CA HIS A 111 16.08 2.20 -8.99
C HIS A 111 16.35 0.97 -8.12
N ILE A 112 15.49 0.73 -7.14
CA ILE A 112 15.61 -0.34 -6.15
C ILE A 112 14.81 -1.57 -6.59
N TYR A 113 13.53 -1.35 -6.92
CA TYR A 113 12.59 -2.38 -7.30
C TYR A 113 12.51 -2.47 -8.83
N THR A 114 13.28 -3.38 -9.39
CA THR A 114 13.19 -3.72 -10.82
C THR A 114 11.96 -4.59 -11.08
N VAL A 115 11.36 -4.48 -12.27
CA VAL A 115 10.21 -5.31 -12.70
C VAL A 115 10.48 -6.81 -12.53
N ASP A 116 11.74 -7.25 -12.66
CA ASP A 116 12.15 -8.64 -12.47
C ASP A 116 11.96 -9.15 -11.03
N HIS A 117 11.93 -8.28 -10.00
CA HIS A 117 11.62 -8.66 -8.61
C HIS A 117 10.19 -9.20 -8.46
N PHE A 118 9.25 -8.64 -9.21
CA PHE A 118 7.83 -9.00 -9.12
C PHE A 118 7.44 -10.16 -10.05
N ARG A 119 8.41 -10.77 -10.76
CA ARG A 119 8.11 -11.86 -11.69
C ARG A 119 7.99 -13.18 -10.96
N GLU A 120 6.83 -13.83 -11.13
CA GLU A 120 6.57 -15.19 -10.64
C GLU A 120 7.48 -16.25 -11.29
N SER A 121 8.01 -15.96 -12.50
CA SER A 121 8.88 -16.86 -13.27
C SER A 121 10.33 -16.94 -12.75
N GLY A 122 10.64 -16.25 -11.65
CA GLY A 122 11.98 -16.14 -11.10
C GLY A 122 12.83 -15.04 -11.74
N PRO A 123 13.89 -14.59 -11.03
CA PRO A 123 14.74 -13.48 -11.48
C PRO A 123 15.57 -13.87 -12.70
N LYS A 124 15.83 -12.89 -13.60
CA LYS A 124 16.80 -13.05 -14.70
C LYS A 124 18.22 -13.21 -14.15
N ALA A 125 19.13 -13.76 -14.96
CA ALA A 125 20.54 -14.00 -14.58
C ALA A 125 21.30 -12.76 -14.08
N ASN A 126 20.89 -11.53 -14.46
CA ASN A 126 21.53 -10.27 -14.05
C ASN A 126 20.72 -9.51 -12.99
N TYR A 127 19.93 -10.20 -12.18
CA TYR A 127 19.12 -9.60 -11.13
C TYR A 127 19.93 -9.41 -9.85
N THR A 128 19.94 -8.18 -9.32
CA THR A 128 20.46 -7.88 -7.99
C THR A 128 19.28 -7.65 -7.06
N SER A 129 19.29 -8.27 -5.89
CA SER A 129 18.22 -8.05 -4.92
C SER A 129 18.24 -6.62 -4.36
N PRO A 130 17.08 -6.02 -4.05
CA PRO A 130 16.99 -4.72 -3.40
C PRO A 130 17.86 -4.61 -2.14
N GLN A 131 17.96 -5.68 -1.35
CA GLN A 131 18.77 -5.76 -0.14
C GLN A 131 20.27 -5.70 -0.43
N GLU A 132 20.72 -6.38 -1.49
CA GLU A 132 22.13 -6.31 -1.92
C GLU A 132 22.49 -4.93 -2.45
N GLN A 133 21.58 -4.28 -3.18
CA GLN A 133 21.81 -2.90 -3.64
C GLN A 133 21.96 -1.93 -2.47
N VAL A 134 21.09 -2.01 -1.46
CA VAL A 134 21.22 -1.22 -0.23
C VAL A 134 22.56 -1.49 0.44
N LYS A 135 22.96 -2.75 0.57
CA LYS A 135 24.25 -3.11 1.16
C LYS A 135 25.44 -2.56 0.36
N GLN A 136 25.35 -2.53 -0.96
CA GLN A 136 26.37 -1.89 -1.81
C GLN A 136 26.43 -0.38 -1.56
N LEU A 137 25.29 0.29 -1.41
CA LEU A 137 25.23 1.71 -1.07
C LEU A 137 25.81 1.99 0.32
N GLU A 138 25.47 1.19 1.32
CA GLU A 138 26.03 1.29 2.68
C GLU A 138 27.56 1.19 2.64
N ASN A 139 28.10 0.16 1.96
CA ASN A 139 29.54 -0.01 1.82
C ASN A 139 30.21 1.16 1.10
N LYS A 140 29.56 1.72 0.06
CA LYS A 140 30.08 2.87 -0.68
C LYS A 140 30.14 4.13 0.20
N VAL A 141 29.09 4.38 0.97
CA VAL A 141 29.02 5.51 1.91
C VAL A 141 30.09 5.38 2.99
N ASP A 142 30.19 4.21 3.63
CA ASP A 142 31.18 3.98 4.68
C ASP A 142 32.62 4.12 4.17
N LEU A 143 32.89 3.67 2.95
CA LEU A 143 34.20 3.78 2.33
C LEU A 143 34.56 5.24 2.03
N MET A 144 33.62 6.01 1.48
CA MET A 144 33.83 7.44 1.21
C MET A 144 34.04 8.23 2.50
N ILE A 145 33.24 7.98 3.54
CA ILE A 145 33.42 8.64 4.84
C ILE A 145 34.77 8.29 5.46
N LYS A 146 35.22 7.04 5.36
CA LYS A 146 36.57 6.65 5.80
C LYS A 146 37.67 7.34 5.00
N GLN A 147 37.50 7.48 3.69
CA GLN A 147 38.47 8.18 2.84
C GLN A 147 38.57 9.66 3.19
N VAL A 148 37.44 10.35 3.32
CA VAL A 148 37.38 11.78 3.73
C VAL A 148 37.96 11.94 5.12
N ASN A 149 37.59 11.08 6.08
CA ASN A 149 38.19 11.09 7.41
C ASN A 149 39.70 10.88 7.36
N ASN A 150 40.22 9.92 6.62
CA ASN A 150 41.67 9.70 6.55
C ASN A 150 42.42 10.84 5.85
N LYS A 151 41.78 11.52 4.90
CA LYS A 151 42.37 12.64 4.14
C LYS A 151 42.41 13.93 4.95
N TYR A 152 41.42 14.14 5.81
CA TYR A 152 41.24 15.37 6.60
C TYR A 152 41.38 15.14 8.12
N ALA A 153 41.77 13.93 8.55
CA ALA A 153 42.24 13.65 9.90
C ALA A 153 43.59 14.35 10.06
N CYS A 154 43.58 15.43 10.85
CA CYS A 154 44.79 16.04 11.39
C CYS A 154 45.56 15.05 12.27
#